data_AF-A0AAD5RT59-F1
#
_entry.id   AF-A0AAD5RT59-F1
#
_cell.length_a   1.000
_cell.length_b   1.000
_cell.length_c   1.000
_cell.angle_alpha   90.00
_cell.angle_beta   90.00
_cell.angle_gamma   90.00
#
_symmetry.space_group_name_H-M   'P 1'
#
loop_
_entity.id
_entity.type
_entity.pdbx_description
1 polymer ?
#
loop_
_entity_poly.entity_id
_entity_poly.type
_entity_poly.pdbx_seq_one_letter_code
_entity_poly.pdbx_strand_id
1 'polypeptide(L)'
;MPVIENTLVSLCRPKPHIVSLRRHDNSFAVMAGCEIPGDASMYGVGIRIGFYFLWFGIILASWIAASQTPLLRLFSLLFSTGALLAVVVRVSSGVSTSLSTPDPDNTATKYEDAEKDNIMRTVEVYIVMLLAFGEFFFLVPVYIWRILTCCNPTLNPMRWPRCRMGKAEGVLTWILLVALAGFHMWFWTEGIHDIKPDDGSESDGGHADNGECKEWGVLMAKVDIRSGSMIAVNIIFSAVVLFIALLIMATHAKMIHSPRSWRRPIEISNERRSGLQHLQNFFSFIVASVTVLAIELTVEWNGLSSNSNLNSIASVGQTIPLLVGLGLFLKTIYKWQYPDPRPPRSRRGSHSHGHGHGHSGGRGMSHKRRDSMTSTGYTYSTGYPGGGSRHGQCHQPGHGHGRGHGEEMKAVPIARPLPAVQMGEGGDRGTSRDDIRGPPTP
;
A
#
# COMPACT_ATOMS: atom_id res chain seq x y z
N MET A 1 74.37 -11.65 24.11
CA MET A 1 73.32 -11.06 24.96
C MET A 1 71.98 -11.53 24.43
N PRO A 2 71.32 -12.48 25.12
CA PRO A 2 70.06 -13.08 24.70
C PRO A 2 68.91 -12.49 25.52
N VAL A 3 68.13 -11.59 24.91
CA VAL A 3 66.83 -11.17 25.42
C VAL A 3 66.01 -10.86 24.18
N ILE A 4 65.14 -11.79 23.75
CA ILE A 4 63.87 -11.64 23.02
C ILE A 4 63.47 -13.08 22.60
N GLU A 5 63.13 -13.93 23.57
CA GLU A 5 62.58 -15.27 23.25
C GLU A 5 61.58 -15.79 24.30
N ASN A 6 61.00 -14.90 25.13
CA ASN A 6 60.09 -15.30 26.22
C ASN A 6 58.74 -14.56 26.22
N THR A 7 58.28 -14.02 25.09
CA THR A 7 57.00 -13.27 25.03
C THR A 7 55.99 -13.80 24.01
N LEU A 8 56.12 -15.07 23.58
CA LEU A 8 55.18 -15.67 22.61
C LEU A 8 54.59 -17.04 23.01
N VAL A 9 54.80 -17.51 24.24
CA VAL A 9 54.24 -18.81 24.71
C VAL A 9 53.08 -18.66 25.72
N SER A 10 52.65 -17.42 26.03
CA SER A 10 51.57 -17.17 27.01
C SER A 10 50.15 -16.97 26.40
N LEU A 11 49.96 -17.09 25.09
CA LEU A 11 48.67 -16.77 24.43
C LEU A 11 47.81 -17.97 24.01
N CYS A 12 48.18 -19.20 24.34
CA CYS A 12 47.38 -20.40 24.03
C CYS A 12 47.02 -21.22 25.28
N ARG A 13 46.37 -20.61 26.26
CA ARG A 13 45.53 -21.36 27.21
C ARG A 13 44.05 -21.06 26.94
N PRO A 14 43.27 -22.02 26.43
CA PRO A 14 41.82 -21.86 26.35
C PRO A 14 41.25 -21.83 27.78
N LYS A 15 40.65 -20.70 28.16
CA LYS A 15 39.79 -20.63 29.34
C LYS A 15 38.53 -21.45 29.07
N PRO A 16 38.17 -22.44 29.90
CA PRO A 16 36.87 -23.06 29.83
C PRO A 16 35.84 -22.03 30.31
N HIS A 17 35.29 -21.24 29.39
CA HIS A 17 34.05 -20.52 29.63
C HIS A 17 32.96 -21.59 29.70
N ILE A 18 32.59 -21.96 30.92
CA ILE A 18 31.31 -22.58 31.22
C ILE A 18 30.26 -21.56 30.79
N VAL A 19 29.85 -21.64 29.53
CA VAL A 19 28.65 -20.97 29.03
C VAL A 19 27.50 -21.68 29.70
N SER A 20 27.11 -21.15 30.86
CA SER A 20 25.76 -21.34 31.36
C SER A 20 24.84 -20.83 30.26
N LEU A 21 24.32 -21.75 29.44
CA LEU A 21 23.10 -21.57 28.67
C LEU A 21 21.99 -21.37 29.71
N ARG A 22 21.98 -20.17 30.30
CA ARG A 22 20.80 -19.58 30.91
C ARG A 22 19.81 -19.61 29.77
N ARG A 23 18.91 -20.59 29.83
CA ARG A 23 17.68 -20.64 29.07
C ARG A 23 17.16 -19.20 29.14
N HIS A 24 17.35 -18.46 28.05
CA HIS A 24 16.63 -17.24 27.81
C HIS A 24 15.21 -17.75 27.69
N ASP A 25 14.54 -17.83 28.84
CA ASP A 25 13.12 -17.69 28.90
C ASP A 25 12.91 -16.33 28.23
N ASN A 26 12.70 -16.37 26.90
CA ASN A 26 12.13 -15.32 26.09
C ASN A 26 10.66 -15.15 26.50
N SER A 27 10.37 -15.23 27.79
CA SER A 27 9.44 -14.34 28.44
C SER A 27 9.90 -12.96 28.02
N PHE A 28 9.27 -12.51 26.93
CA PHE A 28 9.16 -11.13 26.54
C PHE A 28 8.86 -10.41 27.85
N ALA A 29 9.91 -9.90 28.51
CA ALA A 29 9.78 -9.14 29.72
C ALA A 29 9.08 -7.89 29.23
N VAL A 30 7.74 -7.94 29.26
CA VAL A 30 6.87 -6.80 29.22
C VAL A 30 7.52 -5.87 30.23
N MET A 31 8.20 -4.84 29.73
CA MET A 31 8.85 -3.83 30.54
C MET A 31 7.72 -3.24 31.37
N ALA A 32 7.57 -3.77 32.58
CA ALA A 32 6.54 -3.39 33.51
C ALA A 32 6.81 -1.93 33.86
N GLY A 33 6.03 -1.01 33.31
CA GLY A 33 6.23 0.40 33.64
C GLY A 33 5.43 1.43 32.85
N CYS A 34 4.92 1.14 31.66
CA CYS A 34 4.11 2.14 30.95
C CYS A 34 3.00 1.49 30.13
N GLU A 35 1.87 1.26 30.79
CA GLU A 35 0.62 0.97 30.11
C GLU A 35 0.08 2.28 29.55
N ILE A 36 0.26 2.47 28.24
CA ILE A 36 -0.22 3.64 27.52
C ILE A 36 -1.69 3.39 27.18
N PRO A 37 -2.67 4.15 27.72
CA PRO A 37 -4.04 4.04 27.27
C PRO A 37 -4.11 4.44 25.80
N GLY A 38 -4.67 3.57 24.96
CA GLY A 38 -4.76 3.82 23.52
C GLY A 38 -6.18 4.12 23.06
N ASP A 39 -6.33 5.05 22.10
CA ASP A 39 -7.62 5.42 21.53
C ASP A 39 -8.10 4.40 20.47
N ALA A 40 -8.94 3.47 20.93
CA ALA A 40 -9.54 2.45 20.09
C ALA A 40 -10.45 3.01 18.97
N SER A 41 -10.87 4.28 19.04
CA SER A 41 -11.67 4.92 17.99
C SER A 41 -10.84 5.35 16.78
N MET A 42 -9.52 5.43 16.90
CA MET A 42 -8.63 5.93 15.83
C MET A 42 -7.89 4.80 15.11
N TYR A 43 -7.42 3.81 15.85
CA TYR A 43 -6.64 2.69 15.32
C TYR A 43 -6.98 1.35 16.00
N GLY A 44 -8.19 1.25 16.56
CA GLY A 44 -8.70 0.00 17.13
C GLY A 44 -8.64 -1.18 16.14
N VAL A 45 -8.72 -2.40 16.67
CA VAL A 45 -8.53 -3.62 15.88
C VAL A 45 -9.43 -3.70 14.63
N GLY A 46 -10.69 -3.24 14.74
CA GLY A 46 -11.61 -3.23 13.60
C GLY A 46 -11.19 -2.26 12.49
N ILE A 47 -10.62 -1.10 12.85
CA ILE A 47 -10.10 -0.12 11.90
C ILE A 47 -8.89 -0.70 11.18
N ARG A 48 -7.91 -1.21 11.92
CA ARG A 48 -6.68 -1.82 11.38
C ARG A 48 -7.01 -2.95 10.40
N ILE A 49 -7.79 -3.94 10.85
CA ILE A 49 -8.18 -5.08 10.00
C ILE A 49 -8.99 -4.60 8.78
N GLY A 50 -9.84 -3.58 8.92
CA GLY A 50 -10.56 -2.96 7.81
C GLY A 50 -9.62 -2.42 6.73
N PHE A 51 -8.59 -1.65 7.11
CA PHE A 51 -7.55 -1.18 6.20
C PHE A 51 -6.80 -2.34 5.55
N TYR A 52 -6.46 -3.40 6.31
CA TYR A 52 -5.74 -4.54 5.78
C TYR A 52 -6.55 -5.26 4.69
N PHE A 53 -7.84 -5.50 4.93
CA PHE A 53 -8.72 -6.09 3.93
C PHE A 53 -8.88 -5.20 2.69
N LEU A 54 -8.90 -3.87 2.85
CA LEU A 54 -8.94 -2.96 1.70
C LEU A 54 -7.64 -3.04 0.88
N TRP A 55 -6.47 -2.98 1.51
CA TRP A 55 -5.18 -3.05 0.82
C TRP A 55 -5.01 -4.38 0.08
N PHE A 56 -5.18 -5.50 0.76
CA PHE A 56 -5.08 -6.82 0.14
C PHE A 56 -6.22 -7.07 -0.84
N GLY A 57 -7.41 -6.51 -0.60
CA GLY A 57 -8.54 -6.55 -1.52
C GLY A 57 -8.24 -5.84 -2.84
N ILE A 58 -7.59 -4.67 -2.82
CA ILE A 58 -7.15 -3.96 -4.03
C ILE A 58 -6.15 -4.81 -4.83
N ILE A 59 -5.16 -5.38 -4.14
CA ILE A 59 -4.13 -6.24 -4.75
C ILE A 59 -4.79 -7.47 -5.37
N LEU A 60 -5.65 -8.16 -4.62
CA LEU A 60 -6.36 -9.35 -5.08
C LEU A 60 -7.31 -9.03 -6.25
N ALA A 61 -8.11 -7.98 -6.15
CA ALA A 61 -9.01 -7.53 -7.21
C ALA A 61 -8.24 -7.23 -8.50
N SER A 62 -7.03 -6.66 -8.39
CA SER A 62 -6.20 -6.44 -9.57
C SER A 62 -5.85 -7.75 -10.29
N TRP A 63 -5.70 -8.87 -9.57
CA TRP A 63 -5.39 -10.18 -10.14
C TRP A 63 -6.60 -10.87 -10.74
N ILE A 64 -7.69 -10.97 -9.98
CA ILE A 64 -8.80 -11.86 -10.31
C ILE A 64 -10.06 -11.14 -10.80
N ALA A 65 -10.27 -9.90 -10.38
CA ALA A 65 -11.53 -9.18 -10.60
C ALA A 65 -11.32 -7.68 -10.81
N ALA A 66 -10.55 -7.30 -11.85
CA ALA A 66 -10.14 -5.92 -12.11
C ALA A 66 -11.32 -4.92 -12.25
N SER A 67 -12.53 -5.42 -12.47
CA SER A 67 -13.76 -4.60 -12.48
C SER A 67 -14.14 -4.05 -11.10
N GLN A 68 -13.68 -4.67 -10.01
CA GLN A 68 -13.97 -4.24 -8.63
C GLN A 68 -12.93 -3.26 -8.08
N THR A 69 -11.77 -3.17 -8.71
CA THR A 69 -10.66 -2.31 -8.26
C THR A 69 -11.06 -0.85 -8.03
N PRO A 70 -11.86 -0.17 -8.89
CA PRO A 70 -12.27 1.22 -8.64
C PRO A 70 -13.08 1.39 -7.36
N LEU A 71 -13.96 0.45 -7.05
CA LEU A 71 -14.79 0.51 -5.85
C LEU A 71 -13.92 0.39 -4.60
N LEU A 72 -13.01 -0.59 -4.58
CA LEU A 72 -12.07 -0.77 -3.48
C LEU A 72 -11.17 0.46 -3.27
N ARG A 73 -10.67 1.06 -4.37
CA ARG A 73 -9.86 2.28 -4.30
C ARG A 73 -10.62 3.48 -3.76
N LEU A 74 -11.89 3.63 -4.14
CA LEU A 74 -12.74 4.69 -3.60
C LEU A 74 -12.89 4.56 -2.08
N PHE A 75 -13.16 3.35 -1.58
CA PHE A 75 -13.27 3.13 -0.14
C PHE A 75 -11.94 3.30 0.60
N SER A 76 -10.83 2.85 0.02
CA SER A 76 -9.47 3.14 0.53
C SER A 76 -9.25 4.65 0.66
N LEU A 77 -9.57 5.41 -0.39
CA LEU A 77 -9.45 6.87 -0.39
C LEU A 77 -10.31 7.53 0.70
N LEU A 78 -11.56 7.08 0.87
CA LEU A 78 -12.44 7.59 1.93
C LEU A 78 -11.90 7.28 3.32
N PHE A 79 -11.34 6.09 3.54
CA PHE A 79 -10.77 5.70 4.83
C PHE A 79 -9.51 6.48 5.15
N SER A 80 -8.58 6.58 4.20
CA SER A 80 -7.37 7.39 4.33
C SER A 80 -7.69 8.87 4.57
N THR A 81 -8.70 9.42 3.90
CA THR A 81 -9.17 10.80 4.12
C THR A 81 -9.78 10.96 5.51
N GLY A 82 -10.61 10.01 5.94
CA GLY A 82 -11.21 10.02 7.27
C GLY A 82 -10.17 9.94 8.40
N ALA A 83 -9.18 9.06 8.24
CA ALA A 83 -8.05 8.91 9.17
C ALA A 83 -7.22 10.20 9.25
N LEU A 84 -6.90 10.82 8.10
CA LEU A 84 -6.21 12.11 8.06
C LEU A 84 -7.00 13.22 8.76
N LEU A 85 -8.30 13.32 8.46
CA LEU A 85 -9.14 14.34 9.08
C LEU A 85 -9.22 14.14 10.59
N ALA A 86 -9.38 12.90 11.05
CA ALA A 86 -9.46 12.57 12.46
C ALA A 86 -8.18 12.95 13.22
N VAL A 87 -7.00 12.59 12.67
CA VAL A 87 -5.72 12.96 13.31
C VAL A 87 -5.49 14.47 13.31
N VAL A 88 -5.78 15.17 12.21
CA VAL A 88 -5.64 16.64 12.14
C VAL A 88 -6.54 17.32 13.18
N VAL A 89 -7.80 16.89 13.28
CA VAL A 89 -8.74 17.46 14.27
C VAL A 89 -8.23 17.22 15.69
N ARG A 90 -7.87 15.97 16.03
CA ARG A 90 -7.40 15.63 17.39
C ARG A 90 -6.13 16.39 17.77
N VAL A 91 -5.15 16.44 16.87
CA VAL A 91 -3.91 17.19 17.07
C VAL A 91 -4.21 18.69 17.25
N SER A 92 -5.08 19.26 16.42
CA SER A 92 -5.43 20.69 16.53
C SER A 92 -6.18 21.04 17.82
N SER A 93 -7.03 20.13 18.33
CA SER A 93 -7.74 20.31 19.59
C SER A 93 -6.79 20.26 20.77
N GLY A 94 -5.82 19.33 20.78
CA GLY A 94 -4.84 19.21 21.87
C GLY A 94 -3.96 20.45 22.04
N VAL A 95 -3.63 21.14 20.94
CA VAL A 95 -2.85 22.40 20.99
C VAL A 95 -3.64 23.51 21.70
N SER A 96 -4.96 23.57 21.50
CA SER A 96 -5.79 24.67 22.01
C SER A 96 -5.92 24.67 23.54
N THR A 97 -5.98 23.50 24.16
CA THR A 97 -6.10 23.37 25.63
C THR A 97 -4.82 23.77 26.37
N SER A 98 -3.65 23.72 25.70
CA SER A 98 -2.37 24.06 26.33
C SER A 98 -2.14 25.57 26.54
N LEU A 99 -2.91 26.43 25.86
CA LEU A 99 -2.73 27.88 25.88
C LEU A 99 -3.59 28.59 26.95
N SER A 100 -4.55 27.90 27.55
CA SER A 100 -5.33 28.40 28.68
C SER A 100 -4.49 28.30 29.95
N THR A 101 -3.86 29.40 30.35
CA THR A 101 -3.20 29.54 31.66
C THR A 101 -4.20 29.24 32.78
N PRO A 102 -3.88 28.32 33.71
CA PRO A 102 -4.77 27.97 34.81
C PRO A 102 -5.02 29.20 35.70
N ASP A 103 -6.30 29.52 35.92
CA ASP A 103 -6.74 30.59 36.81
C ASP A 103 -6.60 30.10 38.26
N PRO A 104 -5.71 30.71 39.07
CA PRO A 104 -5.34 30.17 40.39
C PRO A 104 -6.47 30.19 41.44
N ASP A 105 -7.59 30.87 41.20
CA ASP A 105 -8.64 31.08 42.21
C ASP A 105 -9.84 30.12 42.12
N ASN A 106 -9.89 29.21 41.15
CA ASN A 106 -11.06 28.35 40.93
C ASN A 106 -10.89 26.93 41.50
N THR A 107 -11.08 26.80 42.82
CA THR A 107 -11.19 25.51 43.53
C THR A 107 -12.53 24.80 43.24
N ALA A 108 -12.77 24.39 42.00
CA ALA A 108 -13.93 23.58 41.62
C ALA A 108 -13.50 22.35 40.78
N THR A 109 -12.71 21.52 41.44
CA THR A 109 -12.43 20.11 41.17
C THR A 109 -13.71 19.29 40.97
N LYS A 110 -14.03 18.89 39.73
CA LYS A 110 -14.65 17.58 39.39
C LYS A 110 -14.86 17.32 37.88
N TYR A 111 -14.64 18.31 37.01
CA TYR A 111 -14.88 18.16 35.57
C TYR A 111 -13.60 18.09 34.71
N GLU A 112 -12.42 18.22 35.31
CA GLU A 112 -11.14 18.18 34.58
C GLU A 112 -10.71 16.77 34.15
N ASP A 113 -11.28 15.71 34.72
CA ASP A 113 -10.87 14.33 34.40
C ASP A 113 -11.36 13.85 33.02
N ALA A 114 -12.39 14.49 32.43
CA ALA A 114 -12.94 14.06 31.14
C ALA A 114 -12.28 14.75 29.92
N GLU A 115 -11.52 15.82 30.13
CA GLU A 115 -10.92 16.57 29.02
C GLU A 115 -9.48 16.10 28.71
N LYS A 116 -8.78 15.57 29.72
CA LYS A 116 -7.40 15.06 29.58
C LYS A 116 -7.28 13.83 28.67
N ASP A 117 -8.40 13.13 28.41
CA ASP A 117 -8.48 11.96 27.53
C ASP A 117 -8.37 12.28 26.02
N ASN A 118 -8.26 13.56 25.63
CA ASN A 118 -8.30 13.96 24.22
C ASN A 118 -6.94 14.19 23.55
N ILE A 119 -5.83 14.16 24.30
CA ILE A 119 -4.50 14.42 23.74
C ILE A 119 -3.93 13.13 23.13
N MET A 120 -3.78 13.13 21.81
CA MET A 120 -3.22 11.99 21.08
C MET A 120 -1.71 11.93 21.27
N ARG A 121 -1.19 10.76 21.65
CA ARG A 121 0.24 10.52 21.85
C ARG A 121 0.98 10.40 20.53
N THR A 122 2.30 10.57 20.56
CA THR A 122 3.14 10.55 19.36
C THR A 122 3.04 9.20 18.63
N VAL A 123 3.04 8.10 19.38
CA VAL A 123 2.90 6.75 18.82
C VAL A 123 1.54 6.53 18.13
N GLU A 124 0.47 7.11 18.66
CA GLU A 124 -0.88 6.99 18.10
C GLU A 124 -1.00 7.75 16.78
N VAL A 125 -0.50 8.99 16.74
CA VAL A 125 -0.38 9.78 15.50
C VAL A 125 0.39 8.98 14.45
N TYR A 126 1.53 8.40 14.85
CA TYR A 126 2.35 7.58 13.95
C TYR A 126 1.60 6.35 13.40
N ILE A 127 0.85 5.61 14.23
CA ILE A 127 0.03 4.47 13.79
C ILE A 127 -1.04 4.91 12.78
N VAL A 128 -1.78 5.99 13.09
CA VAL A 128 -2.83 6.50 12.20
C VAL A 128 -2.23 6.98 10.88
N MET A 129 -1.04 7.58 10.91
CA MET A 129 -0.31 7.98 9.72
C MET A 129 0.15 6.77 8.90
N LEU A 130 0.63 5.69 9.52
CA LEU A 130 0.94 4.44 8.82
C LEU A 130 -0.31 3.84 8.15
N LEU A 131 -1.48 3.91 8.79
CA LEU A 131 -2.76 3.48 8.21
C LEU A 131 -3.20 4.36 7.03
N ALA A 132 -3.13 5.67 7.16
CA ALA A 132 -3.59 6.58 6.11
C ALA A 132 -2.60 6.67 4.93
N PHE A 133 -1.30 6.62 5.21
CA PHE A 133 -0.24 6.82 4.23
C PHE A 133 0.36 5.53 3.68
N GLY A 134 0.14 4.39 4.35
CA GLY A 134 0.71 3.10 4.01
C GLY A 134 0.39 2.63 2.59
N GLU A 135 -0.78 2.99 2.06
CA GLU A 135 -1.15 2.70 0.68
C GLU A 135 -0.31 3.45 -0.35
N PHE A 136 0.42 4.51 0.02
CA PHE A 136 1.26 5.28 -0.91
C PHE A 136 2.71 4.81 -0.91
N PHE A 137 3.12 3.99 0.05
CA PHE A 137 4.48 3.45 0.11
C PHE A 137 4.84 2.59 -1.12
N PHE A 138 3.87 2.03 -1.86
CA PHE A 138 4.18 1.29 -3.10
C PHE A 138 4.80 2.19 -4.19
N LEU A 139 4.63 3.51 -4.08
CA LEU A 139 5.28 4.45 -4.99
C LEU A 139 6.80 4.32 -4.89
N VAL A 140 7.36 4.03 -3.72
CA VAL A 140 8.81 3.95 -3.49
C VAL A 140 9.48 2.90 -4.39
N PRO A 141 9.13 1.60 -4.31
CA PRO A 141 9.74 0.59 -5.19
C PRO A 141 9.43 0.84 -6.67
N VAL A 142 8.27 1.40 -7.01
CA VAL A 142 7.94 1.79 -8.39
C VAL A 142 8.87 2.87 -8.92
N TYR A 143 9.21 3.87 -8.11
CA TYR A 143 10.09 4.95 -8.53
C TYR A 143 11.57 4.52 -8.50
N ILE A 144 11.98 3.68 -7.56
CA ILE A 144 13.28 3.00 -7.62
C ILE A 144 13.38 2.22 -8.93
N TRP A 145 12.36 1.45 -9.29
CA TRP A 145 12.32 0.73 -10.57
C TRP A 145 12.43 1.67 -11.78
N ARG A 146 11.77 2.84 -11.74
CA ARG A 146 11.91 3.85 -12.80
C ARG A 146 13.33 4.39 -12.91
N ILE A 147 14.00 4.64 -11.78
CA ILE A 147 15.40 5.09 -11.77
C ILE A 147 16.30 4.00 -12.35
N LEU A 148 16.15 2.75 -11.90
CA LEU A 148 16.92 1.60 -12.39
C LEU A 148 16.73 1.35 -13.89
N THR A 149 15.54 1.63 -14.42
CA THR A 149 15.22 1.50 -15.85
C THR A 149 15.49 2.77 -16.65
N CYS A 150 16.25 3.73 -16.10
CA CYS A 150 16.60 5.00 -16.74
C CYS A 150 15.37 5.78 -17.26
N CYS A 151 14.28 5.77 -16.47
CA CYS A 151 13.00 6.39 -16.80
C CYS A 151 12.40 5.91 -18.13
N ASN A 152 12.74 4.70 -18.61
CA ASN A 152 12.19 4.16 -19.84
C ASN A 152 10.65 4.00 -19.72
N PRO A 153 9.87 4.74 -20.52
CA PRO A 153 8.43 4.81 -20.34
C PRO A 153 7.71 3.52 -20.80
N THR A 154 8.43 2.56 -21.39
CA THR A 154 7.92 1.24 -21.76
C THR A 154 7.99 0.22 -20.62
N LEU A 155 8.89 0.42 -19.65
CA LEU A 155 9.12 -0.48 -18.50
C LEU A 155 8.43 0.01 -17.22
N ASN A 156 7.60 1.04 -17.32
CA ASN A 156 6.93 1.66 -16.18
C ASN A 156 5.66 0.87 -15.78
N PRO A 157 5.63 0.23 -14.60
CA PRO A 157 4.50 -0.61 -14.17
C PRO A 157 3.19 0.19 -14.07
N MET A 158 3.26 1.45 -13.60
CA MET A 158 2.10 2.32 -13.41
C MET A 158 1.42 2.74 -14.71
N ARG A 159 2.07 2.56 -15.87
CA ARG A 159 1.52 3.03 -17.15
C ARG A 159 0.38 2.16 -17.68
N TRP A 160 0.33 0.90 -17.25
CA TRP A 160 -0.58 -0.10 -17.83
C TRP A 160 -1.53 -0.72 -16.81
N PRO A 161 -2.26 0.08 -16.01
CA PRO A 161 -3.18 -0.49 -15.02
C PRO A 161 -4.28 -1.31 -15.73
N ARG A 162 -4.70 -2.41 -15.11
CA ARG A 162 -5.79 -3.25 -15.63
C ARG A 162 -7.11 -2.51 -15.66
N CYS A 163 -7.33 -1.64 -14.68
CA CYS A 163 -8.48 -0.76 -14.61
C CYS A 163 -8.03 0.69 -14.73
N ARG A 164 -8.64 1.46 -15.63
CA ARG A 164 -8.36 2.89 -15.76
C ARG A 164 -9.06 3.63 -14.62
N MET A 165 -8.29 4.39 -13.84
CA MET A 165 -8.87 5.30 -12.86
C MET A 165 -9.69 6.37 -13.57
N GLY A 166 -10.80 6.76 -12.95
CA GLY A 166 -11.53 7.95 -13.37
C GLY A 166 -10.65 9.20 -13.24
N LYS A 167 -10.93 10.25 -14.02
CA LYS A 167 -10.20 11.53 -13.88
C LYS A 167 -10.39 12.13 -12.49
N ALA A 168 -11.62 12.13 -11.99
CA ALA A 168 -11.95 12.64 -10.65
C ALA A 168 -11.26 11.83 -9.54
N GLU A 169 -11.32 10.50 -9.63
CA GLU A 169 -10.60 9.59 -8.72
C GLU A 169 -9.11 9.90 -8.69
N GLY A 170 -8.47 10.04 -9.86
CA GLY A 170 -7.05 10.39 -9.95
C GLY A 170 -6.71 11.74 -9.32
N VAL A 171 -7.55 12.76 -9.48
CA VAL A 171 -7.36 14.08 -8.85
C VAL A 171 -7.53 13.98 -7.33
N LEU A 172 -8.55 13.28 -6.85
CA LEU A 172 -8.80 13.10 -5.41
C LEU A 172 -7.65 12.32 -4.74
N THR A 173 -7.20 11.21 -5.34
CA THR A 173 -6.05 10.46 -4.85
C THR A 173 -4.81 11.34 -4.78
N TRP A 174 -4.63 12.22 -5.76
CA TRP A 174 -3.49 13.12 -5.79
C TRP A 174 -3.55 14.21 -4.69
N ILE A 175 -4.71 14.85 -4.50
CA ILE A 175 -4.91 15.83 -3.42
C ILE A 175 -4.63 15.17 -2.07
N LEU A 176 -5.19 13.98 -1.85
CA LEU A 176 -5.00 13.22 -0.62
C LEU A 176 -3.53 12.86 -0.40
N LEU A 177 -2.82 12.42 -1.45
CA LEU A 177 -1.38 12.11 -1.36
C LEU A 177 -0.56 13.33 -0.91
N VAL A 178 -0.84 14.52 -1.45
CA VAL A 178 -0.13 15.74 -1.05
C VAL A 178 -0.50 16.19 0.36
N ALA A 179 -1.78 16.08 0.74
CA ALA A 179 -2.21 16.40 2.10
C ALA A 179 -1.54 15.48 3.13
N LEU A 180 -1.52 14.17 2.87
CA LEU A 180 -0.85 13.19 3.74
C LEU A 180 0.66 13.41 3.78
N ALA A 181 1.31 13.64 2.64
CA ALA A 181 2.75 13.88 2.61
C ALA A 181 3.13 15.20 3.32
N GLY A 182 2.30 16.24 3.20
CA GLY A 182 2.47 17.49 3.92
C GLY A 182 2.30 17.32 5.43
N PHE A 183 1.23 16.63 5.86
CA PHE A 183 1.03 16.31 7.28
C PHE A 183 2.16 15.44 7.83
N HIS A 184 2.66 14.49 7.03
CA HIS A 184 3.78 13.63 7.40
C HIS A 184 5.09 14.40 7.52
N MET A 185 5.36 15.34 6.62
CA MET A 185 6.48 16.28 6.80
C MET A 185 6.34 17.07 8.11
N TRP A 186 5.19 17.70 8.33
CA TRP A 186 4.94 18.51 9.53
C TRP A 186 5.12 17.72 10.82
N PHE A 187 4.55 16.51 10.90
CA PHE A 187 4.66 15.66 12.09
C PHE A 187 6.11 15.37 12.46
N TRP A 188 6.97 15.05 11.48
CA TRP A 188 8.36 14.72 11.76
C TRP A 188 9.26 15.94 11.99
N THR A 189 8.88 17.14 11.53
CA THR A 189 9.67 18.36 11.74
C THR A 189 9.29 19.11 13.00
N GLU A 190 8.01 19.20 13.32
CA GLU A 190 7.48 20.03 14.41
C GLU A 190 6.62 19.19 15.37
N GLY A 191 5.65 18.44 14.83
CA GLY A 191 4.66 17.74 15.65
C GLY A 191 5.24 16.77 16.67
N ILE A 192 6.34 16.08 16.35
CA ILE A 192 7.00 15.14 17.26
C ILE A 192 7.62 15.82 18.50
N HIS A 193 7.97 17.11 18.39
CA HIS A 193 8.53 17.89 19.49
C HIS A 193 7.43 18.55 20.34
N ASP A 194 6.32 18.93 19.73
CA ASP A 194 5.22 19.63 20.41
C ASP A 194 4.36 18.68 21.25
N ILE A 195 4.23 17.42 20.84
CA ILE A 195 3.51 16.40 21.62
C ILE A 195 4.41 15.97 22.78
N LYS A 196 4.26 16.59 23.95
CA LYS A 196 4.99 16.16 25.15
C LYS A 196 4.55 14.75 25.56
N PRO A 197 5.49 13.87 25.95
CA PRO A 197 5.11 12.65 26.62
C PRO A 197 4.46 13.07 27.94
N ASP A 198 3.31 12.48 28.24
CA ASP A 198 2.63 12.65 29.52
C ASP A 198 3.61 12.14 30.59
N ASP A 199 4.31 13.07 31.24
CA ASP A 199 5.22 12.85 32.34
C ASP A 199 4.36 12.57 33.57
N GLY A 200 3.69 11.43 33.52
CA GLY A 200 2.54 11.07 34.33
C GLY A 200 2.68 11.56 35.75
N SER A 201 2.04 12.68 36.04
CA SER A 201 1.92 13.32 37.33
C SER A 201 3.24 13.52 38.09
N GLU A 202 3.51 14.79 38.37
CA GLU A 202 4.23 15.30 39.53
C GLU A 202 3.61 14.73 40.83
N SER A 203 3.79 13.42 41.07
CA SER A 203 3.47 12.77 42.33
C SER A 203 4.55 13.18 43.29
N ASP A 204 4.20 14.20 44.04
CA ASP A 204 4.89 14.88 45.12
C ASP A 204 5.83 13.94 45.92
N GLY A 205 7.10 14.32 45.99
CA GLY A 205 7.97 13.94 47.11
C GLY A 205 8.61 12.55 47.08
N GLY A 206 9.55 12.34 46.15
CA GLY A 206 10.83 11.71 46.50
C GLY A 206 11.04 10.25 46.08
N HIS A 207 12.13 10.07 45.32
CA HIS A 207 12.87 8.82 45.17
C HIS A 207 12.17 7.67 44.42
N ALA A 208 12.19 7.73 43.09
CA ALA A 208 12.59 6.61 42.25
C ALA A 208 12.96 7.12 40.85
N ASP A 209 13.98 6.51 40.24
CA ASP A 209 14.30 6.61 38.81
C ASP A 209 13.09 6.16 37.97
N ASN A 210 12.08 7.03 37.84
CA ASN A 210 10.93 6.80 36.99
C ASN A 210 11.39 7.00 35.54
N GLY A 211 11.94 5.91 34.98
CA GLY A 211 12.44 5.88 33.62
C GLY A 211 11.38 6.40 32.65
N GLU A 212 11.77 7.38 31.84
CA GLU A 212 10.93 7.95 30.79
C GLU A 212 10.24 6.83 30.00
N CYS A 213 8.92 6.93 29.86
CA CYS A 213 8.15 5.99 29.05
C CYS A 213 8.59 6.12 27.58
N LYS A 214 9.46 5.20 27.15
CA LYS A 214 9.99 5.20 25.78
C LYS A 214 8.97 4.64 24.81
N GLU A 215 8.61 5.45 23.83
CA GLU A 215 7.77 5.07 22.71
C GLU A 215 8.62 4.51 21.56
N TRP A 216 8.17 3.40 20.98
CA TRP A 216 8.92 2.67 19.96
C TRP A 216 8.23 2.73 18.60
N GLY A 217 8.99 3.02 17.56
CA GLY A 217 8.58 2.89 16.16
C GLY A 217 9.32 1.76 15.44
N VAL A 218 8.87 1.47 14.22
CA VAL A 218 9.49 0.45 13.35
C VAL A 218 10.31 1.12 12.27
N LEU A 219 11.62 0.85 12.28
CA LEU A 219 12.54 1.22 11.21
C LEU A 219 13.47 0.05 10.89
N MET A 220 12.93 -1.00 10.28
CA MET A 220 13.57 -2.32 10.11
C MET A 220 13.96 -3.04 11.42
N ALA A 221 13.99 -2.32 12.53
CA ALA A 221 14.20 -2.77 13.90
C ALA A 221 13.35 -1.93 14.85
N LYS A 222 13.33 -2.33 16.14
CA LYS A 222 12.75 -1.56 17.24
C LYS A 222 13.62 -0.34 17.53
N VAL A 223 13.11 0.85 17.23
CA VAL A 223 13.83 2.11 17.37
C VAL A 223 12.97 3.10 18.15
N ASP A 224 13.58 3.87 19.05
CA ASP A 224 12.89 4.94 19.76
C ASP A 224 12.34 5.95 18.74
N ILE A 225 11.04 6.24 18.81
CA ILE A 225 10.38 7.12 17.85
C ILE A 225 10.97 8.54 17.86
N ARG A 226 11.48 8.97 19.03
CA ARG A 226 12.12 10.27 19.24
C ARG A 226 13.61 10.26 18.92
N SER A 227 14.17 9.12 18.51
CA SER A 227 15.57 9.07 18.09
C SER A 227 15.80 9.96 16.86
N GLY A 228 16.91 10.71 16.86
CA GLY A 228 17.27 11.58 15.73
C GLY A 228 17.40 10.82 14.40
N SER A 229 17.79 9.54 14.44
CA SER A 229 17.83 8.67 13.26
C SER A 229 16.45 8.38 12.68
N MET A 230 15.46 8.09 13.53
CA MET A 230 14.09 7.82 13.09
C MET A 230 13.49 9.08 12.44
N ILE A 231 13.65 10.22 13.10
CA ILE A 231 13.20 11.53 12.59
C ILE A 231 13.84 11.82 11.23
N ALA A 232 15.18 11.75 11.13
CA ALA A 232 15.89 12.06 9.90
C ALA A 232 15.46 11.17 8.72
N VAL A 233 15.35 9.85 8.94
CA VAL A 233 14.95 8.92 7.87
C VAL A 233 13.53 9.20 7.39
N ASN A 234 12.59 9.47 8.30
CA ASN A 234 11.23 9.77 7.93
C ASN A 234 11.10 11.12 7.22
N ILE A 235 11.83 12.16 7.64
CA ILE A 235 11.87 13.45 6.92
C ILE A 235 12.36 13.25 5.48
N ILE A 236 13.49 12.56 5.30
CA ILE A 236 14.05 12.28 3.95
C ILE A 236 13.04 11.51 3.11
N PHE A 237 12.48 10.45 3.67
CA PHE A 237 11.48 9.62 3.00
C PHE A 237 10.26 10.45 2.55
N SER A 238 9.74 11.27 3.44
CA SER A 238 8.58 12.13 3.20
C SER A 238 8.86 13.17 2.12
N ALA A 239 10.03 13.81 2.17
CA ALA A 239 10.46 14.77 1.17
C ALA A 239 10.57 14.13 -0.22
N VAL A 240 11.09 12.89 -0.30
CA VAL A 240 11.16 12.13 -1.56
C VAL A 240 9.77 11.81 -2.09
N VAL A 241 8.84 11.34 -1.24
CA VAL A 241 7.46 11.03 -1.66
C VAL A 241 6.73 12.31 -2.10
N LEU A 242 6.88 13.41 -1.36
CA LEU A 242 6.31 14.71 -1.71
C LEU A 242 6.86 15.21 -3.05
N PHE A 243 8.18 15.16 -3.25
CA PHE A 243 8.80 15.54 -4.51
C PHE A 243 8.27 14.71 -5.68
N ILE A 244 8.15 13.38 -5.51
CA ILE A 244 7.54 12.49 -6.48
C ILE A 244 6.08 12.90 -6.78
N ALA A 245 5.29 13.22 -5.76
CA ALA A 245 3.90 13.65 -5.92
C ALA A 245 3.78 14.96 -6.74
N LEU A 246 4.70 15.91 -6.51
CA LEU A 246 4.80 17.17 -7.27
C LEU A 246 5.25 16.93 -8.73
N LEU A 247 6.16 15.99 -8.98
CA LEU A 247 6.52 15.62 -10.35
C LEU A 247 5.34 15.01 -11.11
N ILE A 248 4.56 14.13 -10.46
CA ILE A 248 3.35 13.54 -11.04
C ILE A 248 2.37 14.66 -11.41
N MET A 249 2.13 15.62 -10.51
CA MET A 249 1.33 16.82 -10.80
C MET A 249 1.78 17.54 -12.05
N ALA A 250 3.06 17.90 -12.12
CA ALA A 250 3.59 18.68 -13.22
C ALA A 250 3.37 17.96 -14.56
N THR A 251 3.48 16.63 -14.58
CA THR A 251 3.18 15.82 -15.77
C THR A 251 1.69 15.80 -16.12
N HIS A 252 0.79 15.75 -15.14
CA HIS A 252 -0.66 15.81 -15.38
C HIS A 252 -1.12 17.19 -15.84
N ALA A 253 -0.61 18.26 -15.25
CA ALA A 253 -0.89 19.63 -15.67
C ALA A 253 -0.46 19.88 -17.12
N LYS A 254 0.74 19.40 -17.50
CA LYS A 254 1.20 19.42 -18.90
C LYS A 254 0.31 18.60 -19.83
N MET A 255 -0.19 17.45 -19.37
CA MET A 255 -1.10 16.62 -20.16
C MET A 255 -2.45 17.30 -20.43
N ILE A 256 -2.95 18.09 -19.46
CA ILE A 256 -4.17 18.87 -19.60
C ILE A 256 -3.99 19.99 -20.63
N HIS A 257 -2.86 20.71 -20.57
CA HIS A 257 -2.59 21.81 -21.50
C HIS A 257 -2.24 21.37 -22.92
N SER A 258 -1.58 20.21 -23.10
CA SER A 258 -1.14 19.71 -24.42
C SER A 258 -1.67 18.31 -24.72
N PRO A 259 -2.96 18.15 -25.04
CA PRO A 259 -3.57 16.84 -25.28
C PRO A 259 -3.11 16.16 -26.59
N ARG A 260 -2.46 16.89 -27.52
CA ARG A 260 -2.08 16.38 -28.84
C ARG A 260 -0.80 15.55 -28.83
N SER A 261 0.22 15.94 -28.07
CA SER A 261 1.55 15.30 -28.12
C SER A 261 1.60 13.93 -27.43
N TRP A 262 0.74 13.68 -26.45
CA TRP A 262 0.82 12.48 -25.61
C TRP A 262 0.12 11.25 -26.20
N ARG A 263 -0.55 11.38 -27.35
CA ARG A 263 -1.41 10.33 -27.92
C ARG A 263 -0.70 9.28 -28.76
N ARG A 264 0.64 9.30 -28.90
CA ARG A 264 1.32 8.24 -29.67
C ARG A 264 1.15 6.90 -28.93
N PRO A 265 0.32 5.96 -29.45
CA PRO A 265 0.16 4.67 -28.80
C PRO A 265 1.51 3.96 -28.91
N ILE A 266 2.10 3.63 -27.76
CA ILE A 266 3.25 2.76 -27.76
C ILE A 266 2.69 1.34 -27.84
N GLU A 267 2.97 0.67 -28.94
CA GLU A 267 2.66 -0.75 -29.09
C GLU A 267 3.63 -1.55 -28.22
N ILE A 268 3.09 -2.25 -27.23
CA ILE A 268 3.85 -3.16 -26.36
C ILE A 268 3.16 -4.52 -26.44
N SER A 269 3.95 -5.59 -26.47
CA SER A 269 3.39 -6.96 -26.47
C SER A 269 2.54 -7.20 -25.22
N ASN A 270 1.48 -8.01 -25.38
CA ASN A 270 0.58 -8.34 -24.27
C ASN A 270 1.29 -9.06 -23.12
N GLU A 271 2.32 -9.85 -23.44
CA GLU A 271 3.15 -10.55 -22.45
C GLU A 271 3.92 -9.58 -21.54
N ARG A 272 4.60 -8.59 -22.14
CA ARG A 272 5.31 -7.54 -21.37
C ARG A 272 4.35 -6.74 -20.50
N ARG A 273 3.15 -6.43 -21.03
CA ARG A 273 2.11 -5.75 -20.26
C ARG A 273 1.66 -6.57 -19.05
N SER A 274 1.47 -7.88 -19.22
CA SER A 274 1.11 -8.77 -18.11
C SER A 274 2.23 -8.83 -17.07
N GLY A 275 3.49 -8.96 -17.50
CA GLY A 275 4.65 -8.98 -16.61
C GLY A 275 4.76 -7.71 -15.76
N LEU A 276 4.60 -6.52 -16.36
CA LEU A 276 4.62 -5.25 -15.63
C LEU A 276 3.47 -5.13 -14.61
N GLN A 277 2.30 -5.69 -14.91
CA GLN A 277 1.17 -5.72 -13.97
C GLN A 277 1.45 -6.67 -12.80
N HIS A 278 2.02 -7.85 -13.06
CA HIS A 278 2.44 -8.76 -11.99
C HIS A 278 3.50 -8.13 -11.10
N LEU A 279 4.50 -7.46 -11.69
CA LEU A 279 5.53 -6.75 -10.95
C LEU A 279 4.95 -5.65 -10.06
N GLN A 280 4.00 -4.85 -10.58
CA GLN A 280 3.32 -3.83 -9.78
C GLN A 280 2.64 -4.44 -8.55
N ASN A 281 1.87 -5.50 -8.77
CA ASN A 281 1.12 -6.13 -7.70
C ASN A 281 2.03 -6.83 -6.68
N PHE A 282 3.16 -7.36 -7.14
CA PHE A 282 4.20 -7.88 -6.28
C PHE A 282 4.78 -6.80 -5.37
N PHE A 283 5.14 -5.63 -5.91
CA PHE A 283 5.58 -4.49 -5.08
C PHE A 283 4.50 -4.04 -4.10
N SER A 284 3.25 -3.93 -4.55
CA SER A 284 2.14 -3.56 -3.66
C SER A 284 1.94 -4.59 -2.54
N PHE A 285 2.08 -5.88 -2.83
CA PHE A 285 1.97 -6.95 -1.82
C PHE A 285 3.07 -6.85 -0.78
N ILE A 286 4.35 -6.75 -1.19
CA ILE A 286 5.48 -6.61 -0.25
C ILE A 286 5.27 -5.40 0.65
N VAL A 287 4.95 -4.25 0.05
CA VAL A 287 4.76 -3.02 0.81
C VAL A 287 3.59 -3.14 1.78
N ALA A 288 2.44 -3.64 1.35
CA ALA A 288 1.30 -3.84 2.24
C ALA A 288 1.66 -4.76 3.41
N SER A 289 2.34 -5.88 3.16
CA SER A 289 2.79 -6.79 4.23
C SER A 289 3.77 -6.13 5.20
N VAL A 290 4.74 -5.37 4.71
CA VAL A 290 5.70 -4.64 5.56
C VAL A 290 4.99 -3.56 6.38
N THR A 291 4.06 -2.83 5.80
CA THR A 291 3.28 -1.81 6.52
C THR A 291 2.41 -2.44 7.62
N VAL A 292 1.72 -3.55 7.33
CA VAL A 292 0.94 -4.29 8.34
C VAL A 292 1.83 -4.74 9.48
N LEU A 293 2.99 -5.34 9.17
CA LEU A 293 3.95 -5.76 10.18
C LEU A 293 4.45 -4.56 11.01
N ALA A 294 4.73 -3.43 10.37
CA ALA A 294 5.16 -2.22 11.05
C ALA A 294 4.08 -1.69 12.02
N ILE A 295 2.81 -1.71 11.62
CA ILE A 295 1.70 -1.29 12.48
C ILE A 295 1.55 -2.24 13.68
N GLU A 296 1.49 -3.56 13.44
CA GLU A 296 1.28 -4.53 14.52
C GLU A 296 2.45 -4.56 15.51
N LEU A 297 3.70 -4.48 15.02
CA LEU A 297 4.87 -4.39 15.89
C LEU A 297 4.88 -3.08 16.69
N THR A 298 4.49 -1.95 16.09
CA THR A 298 4.38 -0.68 16.81
C THR A 298 3.33 -0.79 17.92
N VAL A 299 2.19 -1.42 17.66
CA VAL A 299 1.14 -1.63 18.69
C VAL A 299 1.64 -2.55 19.82
N GLU A 300 2.29 -3.66 19.48
CA GLU A 300 2.81 -4.62 20.44
C GLU A 300 3.95 -4.05 21.30
N TRP A 301 4.93 -3.37 20.68
CA TRP A 301 6.12 -2.85 21.37
C TRP A 301 5.83 -1.73 22.37
N ASN A 302 4.69 -1.06 22.22
CA ASN A 302 4.23 0.01 23.11
C ASN A 302 3.17 -0.47 24.11
N GLY A 303 2.95 -1.79 24.22
CA GLY A 303 2.00 -2.36 25.19
C GLY A 303 0.53 -1.99 24.93
N LEU A 304 0.21 -1.42 23.77
CA LEU A 304 -1.14 -0.97 23.45
C LEU A 304 -2.12 -2.16 23.40
N SER A 305 -1.66 -3.34 22.98
CA SER A 305 -2.48 -4.57 22.93
C SER A 305 -2.99 -5.05 24.29
N SER A 306 -2.33 -4.70 25.39
CA SER A 306 -2.70 -5.13 26.74
C SER A 306 -3.95 -4.43 27.27
N ASN A 307 -4.26 -3.24 26.76
CA ASN A 307 -5.48 -2.54 27.11
C ASN A 307 -6.71 -3.27 26.54
N SER A 308 -7.60 -3.72 27.41
CA SER A 308 -8.81 -4.47 27.07
C SER A 308 -9.72 -3.77 26.05
N ASN A 309 -9.66 -2.44 25.96
CA ASN A 309 -10.51 -1.64 25.09
C ASN A 309 -10.07 -1.66 23.61
N LEU A 310 -8.78 -1.87 23.30
CA LEU A 310 -8.26 -1.81 21.93
C LEU A 310 -8.64 -3.04 21.08
N ASN A 311 -8.85 -4.18 21.74
CA ASN A 311 -9.28 -5.43 21.10
C ASN A 311 -10.81 -5.58 21.06
N SER A 312 -11.54 -4.66 21.68
CA SER A 312 -13.01 -4.67 21.65
C SER A 312 -13.52 -4.03 20.36
N ILE A 313 -14.23 -4.82 19.56
CA ILE A 313 -14.88 -4.36 18.31
C ILE A 313 -16.21 -3.62 18.60
N ALA A 314 -16.57 -3.43 19.87
CA ALA A 314 -17.89 -2.95 20.26
C ALA A 314 -18.24 -1.53 19.77
N SER A 315 -17.24 -0.70 19.43
CA SER A 315 -17.50 0.64 18.91
C SER A 315 -17.94 0.62 17.44
N VAL A 316 -18.97 1.41 17.12
CA VAL A 316 -19.44 1.65 15.74
C VAL A 316 -18.28 2.13 14.85
N GLY A 317 -17.38 2.97 15.37
CA GLY A 317 -16.21 3.47 14.65
C GLY A 317 -15.24 2.38 14.21
N GLN A 318 -15.21 1.23 14.90
CA GLN A 318 -14.39 0.09 14.53
C GLN A 318 -15.13 -0.92 13.66
N THR A 319 -16.43 -1.11 13.92
CA THR A 319 -17.26 -2.08 13.19
C THR A 319 -17.45 -1.68 11.73
N ILE A 320 -17.66 -0.39 11.44
CA ILE A 320 -17.89 0.07 10.05
C ILE A 320 -16.68 -0.23 9.15
N PRO A 321 -15.44 0.19 9.50
CA PRO A 321 -14.27 -0.13 8.69
C PRO A 321 -14.06 -1.62 8.47
N LEU A 322 -14.26 -2.42 9.52
CA LEU A 322 -14.13 -3.88 9.47
C LEU A 322 -15.13 -4.49 8.47
N LEU A 323 -16.42 -4.17 8.60
CA LEU A 323 -17.47 -4.74 7.75
C LEU A 323 -17.33 -4.30 6.30
N VAL A 324 -16.99 -3.04 6.05
CA VAL A 324 -16.78 -2.53 4.69
C VAL A 324 -15.56 -3.18 4.05
N GLY A 325 -14.42 -3.23 4.76
CA GLY A 325 -13.20 -3.88 4.27
C GLY A 325 -13.43 -5.37 3.96
N LEU A 326 -13.96 -6.12 4.93
CA LEU A 326 -14.26 -7.54 4.78
C LEU A 326 -15.30 -7.79 3.69
N GLY A 327 -16.39 -7.02 3.65
CA GLY A 327 -17.45 -7.17 2.66
C GLY A 327 -16.97 -6.94 1.24
N LEU A 328 -16.13 -5.93 1.00
CA LEU A 328 -15.54 -5.68 -0.32
C LEU A 328 -14.51 -6.74 -0.72
N PHE A 329 -13.74 -7.25 0.25
CA PHE A 329 -12.82 -8.37 0.04
C PHE A 329 -13.58 -9.64 -0.37
N LEU A 330 -14.61 -10.03 0.38
CA LEU A 330 -15.47 -11.18 0.07
C LEU A 330 -16.21 -11.01 -1.25
N LYS A 331 -16.74 -9.82 -1.54
CA LYS A 331 -17.37 -9.50 -2.84
C LYS A 331 -16.40 -9.71 -4.00
N THR A 332 -15.12 -9.40 -3.82
CA THR A 332 -14.07 -9.62 -4.83
C THR A 332 -13.87 -11.11 -5.09
N ILE A 333 -13.81 -11.92 -4.04
CA ILE A 333 -13.73 -13.39 -4.14
C ILE A 333 -14.99 -13.96 -4.80
N TYR A 334 -16.17 -13.53 -4.36
CA TYR A 334 -17.45 -13.95 -4.92
C TYR A 334 -17.53 -13.68 -6.42
N LYS A 335 -17.16 -12.46 -6.86
CA LYS A 335 -17.18 -12.11 -8.28
C LYS A 335 -16.17 -12.90 -9.12
N TRP A 336 -15.06 -13.33 -8.53
CA TRP A 336 -14.12 -14.23 -9.19
C TRP A 336 -14.70 -15.65 -9.35
N GLN A 337 -15.39 -16.17 -8.33
CA GLN A 337 -16.03 -17.48 -8.37
C GLN A 337 -17.24 -17.52 -9.30
N TYR A 338 -18.00 -16.43 -9.38
CA TYR A 338 -19.19 -16.30 -10.22
C TYR A 338 -19.03 -15.14 -11.22
N PRO A 339 -18.23 -15.30 -12.28
CA PRO A 339 -18.06 -14.27 -13.31
C PRO A 339 -19.39 -13.95 -14.00
N ASP A 340 -19.64 -12.66 -14.24
CA ASP A 340 -20.81 -12.22 -15.02
C ASP A 340 -20.85 -12.97 -16.38
N PRO A 341 -22.02 -13.51 -16.80
CA PRO A 341 -22.16 -14.10 -18.11
C PRO A 341 -21.67 -13.12 -19.16
N ARG A 342 -20.76 -13.57 -20.04
CA ARG A 342 -20.25 -12.70 -21.10
C ARG A 342 -21.46 -12.22 -21.91
N PRO A 343 -21.67 -10.90 -22.08
CA PRO A 343 -22.76 -10.42 -22.90
C PRO A 343 -22.65 -11.13 -24.26
N PRO A 344 -23.76 -11.62 -24.83
CA PRO A 344 -23.73 -12.31 -26.11
C PRO A 344 -22.98 -11.39 -27.06
N ARG A 345 -21.92 -11.92 -27.69
CA ARG A 345 -21.16 -11.17 -28.70
C ARG A 345 -22.20 -10.70 -29.69
N SER A 346 -22.58 -9.42 -29.62
CA SER A 346 -23.49 -8.83 -30.58
C SER A 346 -22.87 -9.15 -31.92
N ARG A 347 -23.48 -10.10 -32.64
CA ARG A 347 -23.00 -10.59 -33.94
C ARG A 347 -22.78 -9.31 -34.71
N ARG A 348 -21.51 -8.93 -34.86
CA ARG A 348 -21.13 -7.65 -35.42
C ARG A 348 -21.81 -7.68 -36.77
N GLY A 349 -22.91 -6.93 -36.88
CA GLY A 349 -23.72 -6.96 -38.08
C GLY A 349 -22.72 -6.68 -39.18
N SER A 350 -22.52 -7.66 -40.06
CA SER A 350 -21.78 -7.46 -41.27
C SER A 350 -22.58 -6.43 -42.03
N HIS A 351 -22.37 -5.15 -41.72
CA HIS A 351 -22.64 -4.06 -42.61
C HIS A 351 -21.69 -4.32 -43.76
N SER A 352 -22.18 -5.12 -44.72
CA SER A 352 -21.71 -5.10 -46.08
C SER A 352 -21.61 -3.63 -46.45
N HIS A 353 -20.39 -3.11 -46.45
CA HIS A 353 -20.09 -1.91 -47.21
C HIS A 353 -20.40 -2.30 -48.65
N GLY A 354 -21.62 -1.99 -49.08
CA GLY A 354 -21.94 -1.91 -50.48
C GLY A 354 -20.94 -0.94 -51.09
N HIS A 355 -20.02 -1.48 -51.87
CA HIS A 355 -19.19 -0.70 -52.78
C HIS A 355 -20.11 -0.02 -53.78
N GLY A 356 -20.64 1.14 -53.42
CA GLY A 356 -21.26 2.06 -54.35
C GLY A 356 -20.16 2.70 -55.19
N HIS A 357 -19.88 2.10 -56.35
CA HIS A 357 -19.18 2.76 -57.44
C HIS A 357 -20.06 3.91 -57.96
N GLY A 358 -19.93 5.09 -57.35
CA GLY A 358 -20.50 6.33 -57.85
C GLY A 358 -19.45 7.11 -58.64
N HIS A 359 -19.33 6.82 -59.93
CA HIS A 359 -18.77 7.77 -60.88
C HIS A 359 -19.74 8.96 -61.02
N SER A 360 -19.30 10.17 -60.75
CA SER A 360 -19.69 11.37 -61.52
C SER A 360 -18.91 12.59 -61.04
N GLY A 361 -18.31 13.28 -62.01
CA GLY A 361 -17.53 14.49 -61.80
C GLY A 361 -18.39 15.70 -61.44
N GLY A 362 -17.73 16.70 -60.90
CA GLY A 362 -18.33 18.00 -60.59
C GLY A 362 -17.30 18.97 -60.08
N ARG A 363 -16.57 19.62 -61.01
CA ARG A 363 -15.94 20.91 -60.78
C ARG A 363 -17.02 21.90 -60.33
N GLY A 364 -16.79 22.66 -59.25
CA GLY A 364 -17.74 23.70 -58.86
C GLY A 364 -17.37 24.49 -57.61
N MET A 365 -16.57 25.54 -57.84
CA MET A 365 -16.64 26.88 -57.21
C MET A 365 -16.88 27.02 -55.69
N SER A 366 -15.85 27.56 -55.03
CA SER A 366 -15.87 28.86 -54.33
C SER A 366 -17.25 29.45 -54.03
N HIS A 367 -17.61 29.56 -52.74
CA HIS A 367 -18.14 30.82 -52.24
C HIS A 367 -17.82 31.08 -50.77
N LYS A 368 -17.06 32.15 -50.59
CA LYS A 368 -16.93 33.01 -49.43
C LYS A 368 -18.29 33.64 -49.14
N ARG A 369 -18.84 33.51 -47.92
CA ARG A 369 -19.76 34.53 -47.39
C ARG A 369 -19.72 34.62 -45.87
N ARG A 370 -19.55 35.87 -45.48
CA ARG A 370 -19.51 36.47 -44.16
C ARG A 370 -20.96 36.82 -43.77
N ASP A 371 -21.15 37.05 -42.47
CA ASP A 371 -22.05 38.05 -41.86
C ASP A 371 -23.18 37.57 -40.94
N SER A 372 -23.12 38.19 -39.75
CA SER A 372 -24.15 38.70 -38.84
C SER A 372 -25.22 37.77 -38.25
N MET A 373 -25.30 37.59 -36.93
CA MET A 373 -25.69 38.51 -35.82
C MET A 373 -27.21 38.45 -35.54
N THR A 374 -27.51 38.35 -34.25
CA THR A 374 -28.79 38.56 -33.54
C THR A 374 -29.99 37.66 -33.87
N SER A 375 -30.39 36.82 -32.91
CA SER A 375 -31.76 36.89 -32.38
C SER A 375 -31.84 36.18 -31.01
N THR A 376 -32.13 36.97 -30.00
CA THR A 376 -32.61 36.58 -28.66
C THR A 376 -33.92 35.82 -28.78
N GLY A 377 -33.95 34.60 -28.24
CA GLY A 377 -35.16 33.82 -28.03
C GLY A 377 -34.96 32.88 -26.85
N TYR A 378 -35.30 33.37 -25.65
CA TYR A 378 -35.44 32.52 -24.48
C TYR A 378 -36.74 31.72 -24.61
N THR A 379 -36.62 30.44 -24.94
CA THR A 379 -37.68 29.45 -24.72
C THR A 379 -37.16 28.41 -23.74
N TYR A 380 -37.71 28.45 -22.53
CA TYR A 380 -37.62 27.35 -21.58
C TYR A 380 -38.32 26.14 -22.19
N SER A 381 -37.53 25.17 -22.64
CA SER A 381 -38.00 23.83 -22.96
C SER A 381 -37.24 22.84 -22.09
N THR A 382 -37.98 22.26 -21.15
CA THR A 382 -37.57 21.17 -20.27
C THR A 382 -37.37 19.89 -21.09
N GLY A 383 -36.22 19.77 -21.74
CA GLY A 383 -35.76 18.54 -22.35
C GLY A 383 -34.63 17.97 -21.52
N TYR A 384 -34.91 16.92 -20.74
CA TYR A 384 -33.87 16.07 -20.15
C TYR A 384 -32.93 15.59 -21.26
N PRO A 385 -31.63 15.96 -21.26
CA PRO A 385 -30.68 15.20 -22.05
C PRO A 385 -30.43 13.91 -21.28
N GLY A 386 -30.90 12.81 -21.84
CA GLY A 386 -30.48 11.47 -21.46
C GLY A 386 -28.97 11.38 -21.53
N GLY A 387 -28.32 11.66 -20.41
CA GLY A 387 -26.91 11.48 -20.19
C GLY A 387 -26.63 9.99 -20.26
N GLY A 388 -26.34 9.50 -21.46
CA GLY A 388 -25.75 8.20 -21.69
C GLY A 388 -24.42 8.15 -20.96
N SER A 389 -24.48 7.76 -19.69
CA SER A 389 -23.34 7.49 -18.84
C SER A 389 -22.59 6.36 -19.51
N ARG A 390 -21.57 6.71 -20.32
CA ARG A 390 -20.57 5.78 -20.82
C ARG A 390 -19.83 5.25 -19.61
N HIS A 391 -20.42 4.27 -18.94
CA HIS A 391 -19.70 3.39 -18.05
C HIS A 391 -18.54 2.84 -18.87
N GLY A 392 -17.33 3.30 -18.53
CA GLY A 392 -16.09 2.78 -19.08
C GLY A 392 -15.95 1.34 -18.63
N GLN A 393 -16.69 0.44 -19.27
CA GLN A 393 -16.50 -0.99 -19.12
C GLN A 393 -15.04 -1.26 -19.47
N CYS A 394 -14.28 -1.72 -18.49
CA CYS A 394 -12.97 -2.28 -18.72
C CYS A 394 -13.17 -3.52 -19.57
N HIS A 395 -13.12 -3.35 -20.89
CA HIS A 395 -13.07 -4.46 -21.82
C HIS A 395 -11.84 -5.29 -21.46
N GLN A 396 -12.07 -6.46 -20.85
CA GLN A 396 -11.02 -7.44 -20.69
C GLN A 396 -10.53 -7.81 -22.09
N PRO A 397 -9.21 -7.78 -22.37
CA PRO A 397 -8.69 -8.31 -23.61
C PRO A 397 -9.04 -9.81 -23.63
N GLY A 398 -9.96 -10.18 -24.52
CA GLY A 398 -10.34 -11.58 -24.68
C GLY A 398 -9.11 -12.39 -25.05
N HIS A 399 -8.86 -13.48 -24.32
CA HIS A 399 -7.92 -14.53 -24.73
C HIS A 399 -8.30 -14.98 -26.14
N GLY A 400 -7.54 -14.50 -27.13
CA GLY A 400 -7.63 -14.99 -28.49
C GLY A 400 -6.91 -16.33 -28.54
N HIS A 401 -7.67 -17.42 -28.63
CA HIS A 401 -7.12 -18.68 -29.12
C HIS A 401 -6.69 -18.46 -30.57
N GLY A 402 -5.37 -18.41 -30.79
CA GLY A 402 -4.80 -18.55 -32.12
C GLY A 402 -5.19 -19.92 -32.66
N ARG A 403 -6.08 -19.95 -33.65
CA ARG A 403 -6.26 -21.11 -34.53
C ARG A 403 -5.05 -21.17 -35.44
N GLY A 404 -4.10 -22.03 -35.09
CA GLY A 404 -3.18 -22.62 -36.06
C GLY A 404 -3.97 -23.63 -36.89
N HIS A 405 -4.04 -23.40 -38.20
CA HIS A 405 -4.52 -24.36 -39.18
C HIS A 405 -3.37 -25.28 -39.60
N GLY A 406 -3.63 -26.59 -39.59
CA GLY A 406 -3.04 -27.57 -40.52
C GLY A 406 -1.75 -28.27 -40.06
N GLU A 407 -1.88 -29.47 -39.52
CA GLU A 407 -1.53 -30.68 -40.29
C GLU A 407 -2.08 -31.94 -39.58
N GLU A 408 -2.71 -32.77 -40.39
CA GLU A 408 -3.46 -33.96 -40.04
C GLU A 408 -2.51 -35.16 -40.02
N MET A 409 -2.23 -35.73 -38.85
CA MET A 409 -1.64 -37.06 -38.74
C MET A 409 -2.62 -38.01 -38.05
N LYS A 410 -3.02 -39.02 -38.81
CA LYS A 410 -3.83 -40.18 -38.44
C LYS A 410 -3.22 -40.92 -37.25
N ALA A 411 -4.05 -41.27 -36.26
CA ALA A 411 -3.75 -42.33 -35.31
C ALA A 411 -4.96 -43.28 -35.20
N VAL A 412 -4.70 -44.54 -35.52
CA VAL A 412 -5.58 -45.72 -35.36
C VAL A 412 -5.62 -46.11 -33.88
N PRO A 413 -6.74 -46.66 -33.35
CA PRO A 413 -6.90 -46.92 -31.92
C PRO A 413 -6.41 -48.32 -31.56
N ILE A 414 -5.73 -48.48 -30.41
CA ILE A 414 -5.49 -49.80 -29.80
C ILE A 414 -5.74 -49.71 -28.29
N ALA A 415 -6.43 -50.75 -27.81
CA ALA A 415 -7.06 -50.95 -26.53
C ALA A 415 -6.10 -51.07 -25.32
N ARG A 416 -6.67 -50.82 -24.13
CA ARG A 416 -6.25 -51.40 -22.83
C ARG A 416 -6.81 -52.84 -22.73
N PRO A 417 -6.16 -53.81 -22.05
CA PRO A 417 -6.11 -53.82 -20.58
C PRO A 417 -4.83 -54.42 -19.91
N LEU A 418 -4.76 -54.19 -18.59
CA LEU A 418 -3.86 -54.74 -17.56
C LEU A 418 -3.82 -56.30 -17.55
N PRO A 419 -2.79 -56.96 -16.97
CA PRO A 419 -2.74 -57.20 -15.51
C PRO A 419 -1.34 -57.13 -14.85
N ALA A 420 -1.38 -57.13 -13.52
CA ALA A 420 -0.27 -57.11 -12.57
C ALA A 420 0.56 -58.39 -12.56
N VAL A 421 1.86 -58.28 -12.26
CA VAL A 421 2.69 -59.35 -11.67
C VAL A 421 3.67 -58.74 -10.66
N GLN A 422 3.66 -59.34 -9.48
CA GLN A 422 4.52 -59.12 -8.32
C GLN A 422 5.71 -60.09 -8.42
N MET A 423 6.92 -59.69 -7.99
CA MET A 423 7.99 -60.49 -7.35
C MET A 423 9.38 -59.94 -7.64
N GLY A 424 10.29 -60.02 -6.65
CA GLY A 424 11.71 -60.25 -6.91
C GLY A 424 12.68 -59.38 -6.13
N GLU A 425 13.18 -59.93 -5.03
CA GLU A 425 14.33 -59.48 -4.23
C GLU A 425 15.65 -59.40 -5.01
N GLY A 426 16.59 -58.61 -4.46
CA GLY A 426 17.99 -59.06 -4.34
C GLY A 426 19.05 -58.25 -5.08
N GLY A 427 20.09 -57.84 -4.35
CA GLY A 427 21.45 -57.85 -4.91
C GLY A 427 22.33 -56.64 -4.60
N ASP A 428 23.13 -56.76 -3.54
CA ASP A 428 24.37 -56.02 -3.27
C ASP A 428 25.38 -56.03 -4.44
N ARG A 429 26.15 -54.92 -4.53
CA ARG A 429 27.57 -54.74 -4.95
C ARG A 429 27.73 -53.25 -5.30
N GLY A 430 28.66 -52.46 -4.79
CA GLY A 430 30.04 -52.76 -4.40
C GLY A 430 30.99 -51.99 -5.34
N THR A 431 31.73 -51.03 -4.75
CA THR A 431 33.05 -50.47 -5.16
C THR A 431 33.18 -49.59 -6.41
N SER A 432 33.67 -48.35 -6.23
CA SER A 432 35.00 -47.85 -6.64
C SER A 432 34.97 -46.30 -6.63
N ARG A 433 35.62 -45.61 -5.68
CA ARG A 433 37.03 -45.14 -5.66
C ARG A 433 37.33 -44.17 -6.81
N ASP A 434 37.59 -42.89 -6.47
CA ASP A 434 38.72 -42.12 -7.02
C ASP A 434 39.01 -40.87 -6.17
N ASP A 435 40.26 -40.83 -5.70
CA ASP A 435 40.98 -39.76 -5.00
C ASP A 435 41.46 -38.69 -5.99
N ILE A 436 41.39 -37.40 -5.66
CA ILE A 436 42.31 -36.40 -6.23
C ILE A 436 42.89 -35.52 -5.11
N ARG A 437 44.22 -35.60 -5.01
CA ARG A 437 45.13 -34.87 -4.12
C ARG A 437 45.17 -33.37 -4.44
N GLY A 438 45.39 -32.56 -3.41
CA GLY A 438 45.89 -31.19 -3.55
C GLY A 438 47.43 -31.12 -3.68
N PRO A 439 48.01 -29.92 -3.65
CA PRO A 439 49.38 -29.72 -3.18
C PRO A 439 49.49 -28.67 -2.03
N PRO A 440 50.61 -28.68 -1.29
CA PRO A 440 50.77 -27.98 -0.01
C PRO A 440 51.55 -26.66 -0.13
N THR A 441 51.45 -25.81 0.89
CA THR A 441 52.35 -24.67 1.13
C THR A 441 52.61 -24.52 2.65
N PRO A 442 53.73 -23.87 3.04
CA PRO A 442 54.69 -24.35 4.04
C PRO A 442 54.33 -24.15 5.52
#